data_AF-A0A2N0ZW51-F1
#
_entry.id   AF-A0A2N0ZW51-F1
#
_cell.length_a   1.000
_cell.length_b   1.000
_cell.length_c   1.000
_cell.angle_alpha   90.00
_cell.angle_beta   90.00
_cell.angle_gamma   90.00
#
_symmetry.space_group_name_H-M   'P 1'
#
loop_
_entity.id
_entity.type
_entity.pdbx_description
1 polymer ?
#
loop_
_entity_poly.entity_id
_entity_poly.type
_entity_poly.pdbx_seq_one_letter_code
_entity_poly.pdbx_strand_id
1 'polypeptide(L)'
;MSSSTGTTKSTPNNKKVKISPPIELFLLFWVDEWDSGTKMFSESAQTRLKNIKKSSWYKSSIHKVHCPPIQALQEIQVIINNYIKKYGGKSKVRTREVSIFSHSGTDGPITYDTPNDPPLNDKKKQMHIDGWSSIDFNWATYKGVTTTRCVFFGCRSALKTNSFAKRISALPNYSTVEVIGQSTSSFPSVFPDYRVTTGARSIPIFGGAGWDIANTYMVGSLGGKGLDSITWQGVEKPNLKDFPKAEVMRFYKNNTITNNSHQGIFNDHR
;
A
#
# COMPACT_ATOMS: atom_id res chain seq x y z
N MET A 1 39.05 45.02 -51.73
CA MET A 1 38.08 44.19 -50.98
C MET A 1 38.67 42.79 -50.82
N SER A 2 39.04 42.39 -49.60
CA SER A 2 39.17 40.98 -49.22
C SER A 2 38.97 40.90 -47.71
N SER A 3 37.84 40.32 -47.32
CA SER A 3 37.33 40.21 -45.96
C SER A 3 37.95 39.00 -45.26
N SER A 4 38.72 39.21 -44.19
CA SER A 4 39.11 38.13 -43.28
C SER A 4 38.05 37.93 -42.22
N THR A 5 37.32 36.83 -42.34
CA THR A 5 36.28 36.34 -41.42
C THR A 5 36.89 36.03 -40.04
N GLY A 6 36.37 36.70 -39.01
CA GLY A 6 36.69 36.41 -37.61
C GLY A 6 36.15 35.04 -37.21
N THR A 7 37.00 34.20 -36.62
CA THR A 7 36.58 32.93 -36.01
C THR A 7 36.44 33.14 -34.51
N THR A 8 35.21 33.39 -34.04
CA THR A 8 34.88 33.30 -32.62
C THR A 8 34.81 31.82 -32.23
N LYS A 9 35.80 31.35 -31.45
CA LYS A 9 35.73 30.05 -30.77
C LYS A 9 34.54 30.06 -29.81
N SER A 10 33.51 29.29 -30.12
CA SER A 10 32.43 29.00 -29.18
C SER A 10 32.94 28.01 -28.12
N THR A 11 33.10 28.48 -26.89
CA THR A 11 33.38 27.61 -25.73
C THR A 11 32.08 26.92 -25.32
N PRO A 12 31.98 25.58 -25.34
CA PRO A 12 30.80 24.90 -24.84
C PRO A 12 30.81 24.95 -23.31
N ASN A 13 30.04 25.86 -22.74
CA ASN A 13 29.75 25.94 -21.30
C ASN A 13 28.83 24.78 -20.87
N ASN A 14 29.34 23.54 -20.94
CA ASN A 14 28.64 22.37 -20.40
C ASN A 14 28.78 22.36 -18.86
N LYS A 15 28.04 23.24 -18.18
CA LYS A 15 27.80 23.08 -16.73
C LYS A 15 27.06 21.76 -16.54
N LYS A 16 27.76 20.74 -16.04
CA LYS A 16 27.13 19.49 -15.56
C LYS A 16 26.22 19.84 -14.38
N VAL A 17 24.95 20.10 -14.65
CA VAL A 17 23.94 20.29 -13.60
C VAL A 17 23.71 18.92 -12.96
N LYS A 18 24.13 18.76 -11.71
CA LYS A 18 23.87 17.53 -10.93
C LYS A 18 22.39 17.55 -10.52
N ILE A 19 21.53 16.97 -11.35
CA ILE A 19 20.11 16.82 -11.05
C ILE A 19 20.01 15.80 -9.91
N SER A 20 19.56 16.24 -8.74
CA SER A 20 19.27 15.32 -7.64
C SER A 20 18.04 14.49 -8.00
N PRO A 21 18.05 13.16 -7.76
CA PRO A 21 16.88 12.33 -8.00
C PRO A 21 15.69 12.83 -7.17
N PRO A 22 14.45 12.66 -7.67
CA PRO A 22 13.26 13.04 -6.92
C PRO A 22 13.15 12.21 -5.63
N ILE A 23 12.54 12.81 -4.61
CA ILE A 23 12.09 12.11 -3.41
C ILE A 23 10.93 11.18 -3.78
N GLU A 24 11.00 9.94 -3.34
CA GLU A 24 9.93 8.94 -3.50
C GLU A 24 9.18 8.76 -2.18
N LEU A 25 7.85 8.98 -2.21
CA LEU A 25 6.96 8.78 -1.07
C LEU A 25 6.31 7.41 -1.08
N PHE A 26 6.25 6.81 0.09
CA PHE A 26 5.50 5.61 0.40
C PHE A 26 4.53 5.98 1.53
N LEU A 27 3.23 5.95 1.24
CA LEU A 27 2.17 6.34 2.17
C LEU A 27 1.30 5.13 2.48
N LEU A 28 1.38 4.67 3.72
CA LEU A 28 0.78 3.43 4.20
C LEU A 28 -0.36 3.76 5.16
N PHE A 29 -1.48 4.20 4.60
CA PHE A 29 -2.66 4.63 5.33
C PHE A 29 -3.33 3.48 6.07
N TRP A 30 -3.85 3.73 7.26
CA TRP A 30 -4.67 2.77 8.00
C TRP A 30 -5.86 3.49 8.63
N VAL A 31 -7.00 2.79 8.73
CA VAL A 31 -8.23 3.37 9.29
C VAL A 31 -8.13 3.38 10.82
N ASP A 32 -8.25 4.57 11.42
CA ASP A 32 -8.09 4.83 12.85
C ASP A 32 -9.40 5.27 13.51
N GLU A 33 -10.29 4.30 13.71
CA GLU A 33 -11.60 4.50 14.31
C GLU A 33 -11.93 3.35 15.26
N TRP A 34 -13.06 3.44 15.97
CA TRP A 34 -13.46 2.43 16.95
C TRP A 34 -13.90 1.12 16.26
N ASP A 35 -12.94 0.24 15.99
CA ASP A 35 -13.15 -1.08 15.38
C ASP A 35 -12.17 -2.12 15.94
N SER A 36 -12.61 -3.38 16.01
CA SER A 36 -11.79 -4.49 16.51
C SER A 36 -10.53 -4.77 15.67
N GLY A 37 -10.53 -4.35 14.39
CA GLY A 37 -9.42 -4.48 13.46
C GLY A 37 -8.40 -3.34 13.52
N THR A 38 -8.66 -2.23 14.22
CA THR A 38 -7.80 -1.03 14.21
C THR A 38 -6.35 -1.32 14.60
N LYS A 39 -6.14 -2.18 15.60
CA LYS A 39 -4.79 -2.61 16.00
C LYS A 39 -4.11 -3.47 14.93
N MET A 40 -4.86 -4.35 14.26
CA MET A 40 -4.36 -5.11 13.12
C MET A 40 -3.95 -4.19 11.96
N PHE A 41 -4.75 -3.17 11.65
CA PHE A 41 -4.47 -2.23 10.55
C PHE A 41 -3.20 -1.43 10.80
N SER A 42 -3.09 -0.82 11.98
CA SER A 42 -1.92 -0.03 12.36
C SER A 42 -0.65 -0.88 12.37
N GLU A 43 -0.66 -2.06 12.98
CA GLU A 43 0.53 -2.93 13.03
C GLU A 43 0.89 -3.53 11.66
N SER A 44 -0.10 -3.74 10.79
CA SER A 44 0.16 -4.17 9.40
C SER A 44 0.81 -3.06 8.57
N ALA A 45 0.35 -1.82 8.74
CA ALA A 45 0.98 -0.66 8.13
C ALA A 45 2.43 -0.48 8.61
N GLN A 46 2.67 -0.60 9.93
CA GLN A 46 4.01 -0.52 10.51
C GLN A 46 4.92 -1.65 10.02
N THR A 47 4.38 -2.87 9.89
CA THR A 47 5.10 -4.01 9.33
C THR A 47 5.54 -3.73 7.90
N ARG A 48 4.64 -3.19 7.04
CA ARG A 48 4.99 -2.80 5.67
C ARG A 48 6.07 -1.71 5.64
N LEU A 49 5.99 -0.71 6.53
CA LEU A 49 7.00 0.33 6.68
C LEU A 49 8.38 -0.27 7.01
N LYS A 50 8.41 -1.19 7.98
CA LYS A 50 9.63 -1.92 8.37
C LYS A 50 10.22 -2.71 7.20
N ASN A 51 9.38 -3.43 6.44
CA ASN A 51 9.83 -4.21 5.28
C ASN A 51 10.43 -3.32 4.19
N ILE A 52 9.80 -2.18 3.89
CA ILE A 52 10.35 -1.22 2.93
C ILE A 52 11.71 -0.70 3.41
N LYS A 53 11.81 -0.25 4.67
CA LYS A 53 13.07 0.31 5.21
C LYS A 53 14.20 -0.71 5.29
N LYS A 54 13.89 -2.00 5.44
CA LYS A 54 14.87 -3.09 5.47
C LYS A 54 15.24 -3.63 4.08
N SER A 55 14.49 -3.27 3.04
CA SER A 55 14.74 -3.76 1.68
C SER A 55 16.09 -3.26 1.15
N SER A 56 16.82 -4.12 0.44
CA SER A 56 18.15 -3.79 -0.13
C SER A 56 18.14 -2.61 -1.10
N TRP A 57 17.01 -2.34 -1.76
CA TRP A 57 16.83 -1.22 -2.68
C TRP A 57 16.50 0.10 -1.96
N TYR A 58 16.21 0.08 -0.65
CA TYR A 58 15.82 1.27 0.08
C TYR A 58 16.98 2.24 0.28
N LYS A 59 16.75 3.52 -0.04
CA LYS A 59 17.72 4.60 0.13
C LYS A 59 17.11 5.70 0.98
N SER A 60 17.53 5.81 2.24
CA SER A 60 16.97 6.78 3.21
C SER A 60 17.08 8.24 2.76
N SER A 61 18.06 8.57 1.93
CA SER A 61 18.23 9.91 1.35
C SER A 61 17.05 10.33 0.48
N ILE A 62 16.47 9.40 -0.30
CA ILE A 62 15.44 9.70 -1.29
C ILE A 62 14.08 9.05 -1.01
N HIS A 63 14.01 7.94 -0.27
CA HIS A 63 12.77 7.26 0.03
C HIS A 63 12.22 7.67 1.40
N LYS A 64 11.00 8.21 1.44
CA LYS A 64 10.32 8.62 2.67
C LYS A 64 9.06 7.79 2.85
N VAL A 65 9.01 7.03 3.94
CA VAL A 65 7.95 6.04 4.23
C VAL A 65 7.21 6.48 5.49
N HIS A 66 5.88 6.58 5.41
CA HIS A 66 5.02 7.04 6.50
C HIS A 66 3.78 6.15 6.63
N CYS A 67 3.26 6.02 7.86
CA CYS A 67 2.03 5.29 8.16
C CYS A 67 0.96 6.21 8.77
N PRO A 68 0.44 7.20 8.01
CA PRO A 68 -0.54 8.12 8.55
C PRO A 68 -1.87 7.41 8.85
N PRO A 69 -2.49 7.64 10.03
CA PRO A 69 -3.88 7.26 10.26
C PRO A 69 -4.81 8.10 9.38
N ILE A 70 -5.96 7.53 9.05
CA ILE A 70 -7.07 8.25 8.42
C ILE A 70 -8.39 7.83 9.04
N GLN A 71 -9.36 8.73 9.02
CA GLN A 71 -10.74 8.47 9.42
C GLN A 71 -11.71 8.62 8.24
N ALA A 72 -11.27 9.24 7.14
CA ALA A 72 -12.08 9.40 5.93
C ALA A 72 -11.24 9.55 4.65
N LEU A 73 -11.86 9.27 3.50
CA LEU A 73 -11.23 9.33 2.16
C LEU A 73 -10.61 10.70 1.85
N GLN A 74 -11.32 11.79 2.16
CA GLN A 74 -10.89 13.16 1.87
C GLN A 74 -9.58 13.55 2.58
N GLU A 75 -9.24 12.91 3.71
CA GLU A 75 -7.99 13.16 4.44
C GLU A 75 -6.76 12.72 3.64
N ILE A 76 -6.89 11.70 2.79
CA ILE A 76 -5.80 11.17 1.98
C ILE A 76 -5.17 12.28 1.12
N GLN A 77 -6.00 13.10 0.45
CA GLN A 77 -5.51 14.20 -0.38
C GLN A 77 -4.78 15.26 0.46
N VAL A 78 -5.32 15.59 1.64
CA VAL A 78 -4.71 16.55 2.57
C VAL A 78 -3.33 16.05 3.03
N ILE A 79 -3.24 14.79 3.43
CA ILE A 79 -1.99 14.17 3.90
C ILE A 79 -0.94 14.09 2.77
N ILE A 80 -1.35 13.69 1.57
CA ILE A 80 -0.47 13.67 0.38
C ILE A 80 0.09 15.07 0.12
N ASN A 81 -0.77 16.10 0.10
CA ASN A 81 -0.36 17.48 -0.14
C ASN A 81 0.63 17.96 0.93
N ASN A 82 0.38 17.62 2.20
CA ASN A 82 1.26 17.97 3.31
C ASN A 82 2.65 17.34 3.15
N TYR A 83 2.75 16.05 2.81
CA TYR A 83 4.05 15.41 2.60
C TYR A 83 4.76 15.91 1.34
N ILE A 84 4.04 16.13 0.24
CA ILE A 84 4.62 16.74 -0.96
C ILE A 84 5.20 18.12 -0.64
N LYS A 85 4.46 18.98 0.07
CA LYS A 85 4.94 20.30 0.49
C LYS A 85 6.16 20.17 1.42
N LYS A 86 6.09 19.29 2.42
CA LYS A 86 7.17 19.04 3.38
C LYS A 86 8.50 18.68 2.71
N TYR A 87 8.47 17.92 1.61
CA TYR A 87 9.68 17.49 0.90
C TYR A 87 10.01 18.33 -0.34
N GLY A 88 9.45 19.53 -0.47
CA GLY A 88 9.88 20.52 -1.45
C GLY A 88 9.01 20.65 -2.71
N GLY A 89 7.78 20.14 -2.68
CA GLY A 89 6.75 20.38 -3.70
C GLY A 89 6.69 19.34 -4.81
N LYS A 90 5.65 19.45 -5.65
CA LYS A 90 5.34 18.47 -6.72
C LYS A 90 6.48 18.30 -7.73
N SER A 91 7.39 19.26 -7.90
CA SER A 91 8.53 19.11 -8.82
C SER A 91 9.64 18.22 -8.27
N LYS A 92 9.74 18.06 -6.94
CA LYS A 92 10.82 17.32 -6.26
C LYS A 92 10.37 15.98 -5.70
N VAL A 93 9.07 15.78 -5.53
CA VAL A 93 8.50 14.64 -4.84
C VAL A 93 7.61 13.86 -5.80
N ARG A 94 7.62 12.53 -5.69
CA ARG A 94 6.72 11.62 -6.41
C ARG A 94 6.24 10.53 -5.47
N THR A 95 5.01 10.05 -5.63
CA THR A 95 4.48 8.93 -4.84
C THR A 95 4.73 7.61 -5.56
N ARG A 96 5.35 6.66 -4.87
CA ARG A 96 5.69 5.33 -5.40
C ARG A 96 4.75 4.24 -4.90
N GLU A 97 4.31 4.34 -3.64
CA GLU A 97 3.36 3.39 -3.07
C GLU A 97 2.31 4.11 -2.24
N VAL A 98 1.06 3.76 -2.47
CA VAL A 98 -0.05 4.03 -1.57
C VAL A 98 -0.60 2.69 -1.11
N SER A 99 -0.79 2.51 0.19
CA SER A 99 -1.45 1.33 0.74
C SER A 99 -2.52 1.75 1.73
N ILE A 100 -3.64 1.02 1.76
CA ILE A 100 -4.71 1.22 2.73
C ILE A 100 -4.93 -0.08 3.49
N PHE A 101 -4.83 -0.03 4.81
CA PHE A 101 -5.11 -1.13 5.73
C PHE A 101 -6.43 -0.85 6.44
N SER A 102 -7.44 -1.66 6.15
CA SER A 102 -8.79 -1.45 6.66
C SER A 102 -9.66 -2.70 6.52
N HIS A 103 -10.86 -2.66 7.10
CA HIS A 103 -11.94 -3.44 6.55
C HIS A 103 -12.25 -2.97 5.12
N SER A 104 -12.76 -3.89 4.31
CA SER A 104 -13.15 -3.58 2.94
C SER A 104 -14.38 -4.39 2.58
N GLY A 105 -15.11 -3.89 1.61
CA GLY A 105 -16.12 -4.63 0.88
C GLY A 105 -15.71 -4.80 -0.58
N THR A 106 -16.69 -5.11 -1.40
CA THR A 106 -16.55 -5.09 -2.87
C THR A 106 -16.45 -3.68 -3.45
N ASP A 107 -16.70 -2.67 -2.63
CA ASP A 107 -16.76 -1.25 -3.00
C ASP A 107 -15.67 -0.41 -2.33
N GLY A 108 -14.65 -1.06 -1.76
CA GLY A 108 -13.40 -0.42 -1.33
C GLY A 108 -13.13 -0.49 0.17
N PRO A 109 -12.22 0.36 0.68
CA PRO A 109 -11.98 0.55 2.11
C PRO A 109 -13.16 1.15 2.88
N ILE A 110 -13.34 0.72 4.13
CA ILE A 110 -14.43 1.13 5.02
C ILE A 110 -13.86 1.95 6.20
N THR A 111 -14.52 3.06 6.50
CA THR A 111 -14.42 3.85 7.74
C THR A 111 -15.70 3.65 8.58
N TYR A 112 -15.76 4.19 9.78
CA TYR A 112 -16.74 3.83 10.80
C TYR A 112 -17.51 5.02 11.32
N ASP A 113 -16.81 6.07 11.73
CA ASP A 113 -17.39 7.17 12.49
C ASP A 113 -17.46 8.42 11.62
N THR A 114 -16.42 8.68 10.83
CA THR A 114 -16.37 9.83 9.93
C THR A 114 -16.96 9.49 8.56
N PRO A 115 -17.97 10.23 8.08
CA PRO A 115 -18.51 10.04 6.74
C PRO A 115 -17.47 10.33 5.65
N ASN A 116 -17.50 9.51 4.60
CA ASN A 116 -16.68 9.75 3.41
C ASN A 116 -17.32 10.77 2.48
N ASP A 117 -16.47 11.55 1.81
CA ASP A 117 -16.86 12.46 0.74
C ASP A 117 -16.13 12.11 -0.57
N PRO A 118 -16.85 11.78 -1.66
CA PRO A 118 -18.30 11.56 -1.72
C PRO A 118 -18.72 10.28 -0.99
N PRO A 119 -19.93 10.23 -0.41
CA PRO A 119 -20.44 9.02 0.23
C PRO A 119 -20.89 8.00 -0.83
N LEU A 120 -20.67 6.71 -0.57
CA LEU A 120 -21.36 5.67 -1.34
C LEU A 120 -22.79 5.51 -0.81
N ASN A 121 -23.79 6.02 -1.53
CA ASN A 121 -25.24 5.80 -1.31
C ASN A 121 -25.64 5.45 0.15
N ASP A 122 -26.21 4.25 0.35
CA ASP A 122 -26.67 3.65 1.61
C ASP A 122 -25.52 3.19 2.53
N LYS A 123 -24.27 3.26 2.05
CA LYS A 123 -23.05 2.83 2.72
C LYS A 123 -22.08 3.99 2.89
N LYS A 124 -22.49 5.04 3.61
CA LYS A 124 -21.70 6.28 3.86
C LYS A 124 -20.28 6.03 4.43
N LYS A 125 -20.09 4.88 5.06
CA LYS A 125 -18.84 4.34 5.62
C LYS A 125 -17.86 3.82 4.57
N GLN A 126 -18.31 3.54 3.35
CA GLN A 126 -17.50 2.97 2.28
C GLN A 126 -16.87 4.09 1.43
N MET A 127 -15.56 4.06 1.23
CA MET A 127 -14.83 5.06 0.43
C MET A 127 -15.19 4.94 -1.07
N HIS A 128 -16.00 5.87 -1.59
CA HIS A 128 -16.51 5.84 -2.96
C HIS A 128 -15.42 5.99 -4.02
N ILE A 129 -15.57 5.30 -5.16
CA ILE A 129 -14.61 5.33 -6.27
C ILE A 129 -14.38 6.74 -6.84
N ASP A 130 -15.39 7.60 -6.82
CA ASP A 130 -15.27 8.98 -7.33
C ASP A 130 -14.37 9.85 -6.45
N GLY A 131 -14.29 9.57 -5.14
CA GLY A 131 -13.29 10.23 -4.30
C GLY A 131 -11.88 9.74 -4.63
N TRP A 132 -11.71 8.47 -5.02
CA TRP A 132 -10.41 7.96 -5.47
C TRP A 132 -9.96 8.52 -6.82
N SER A 133 -10.91 8.83 -7.71
CA SER A 133 -10.62 9.40 -9.03
C SER A 133 -10.19 10.88 -8.95
N SER A 134 -10.58 11.59 -7.90
CA SER A 134 -10.25 13.00 -7.70
C SER A 134 -8.90 13.26 -7.02
N ILE A 135 -8.31 12.24 -6.38
CA ILE A 135 -7.02 12.40 -5.69
C ILE A 135 -5.87 12.52 -6.70
N ASP A 136 -5.09 13.59 -6.57
CA ASP A 136 -3.79 13.74 -7.21
C ASP A 136 -2.69 13.20 -6.28
N PHE A 137 -2.32 11.95 -6.53
CA PHE A 137 -1.24 11.28 -5.82
C PHE A 137 0.15 11.72 -6.25
N ASN A 138 0.28 12.44 -7.38
CA ASN A 138 1.58 12.81 -7.94
C ASN A 138 2.49 11.59 -8.14
N TRP A 139 1.98 10.58 -8.85
CA TRP A 139 2.63 9.28 -9.05
C TRP A 139 4.02 9.37 -9.69
N ALA A 140 4.91 8.44 -9.32
CA ALA A 140 6.19 8.24 -10.00
C ALA A 140 5.97 7.57 -11.37
N THR A 141 6.51 8.18 -12.43
CA THR A 141 6.25 7.76 -13.84
C THR A 141 7.53 7.56 -14.69
N TYR A 142 8.73 7.63 -14.10
CA TYR A 142 9.98 7.64 -14.87
C TYR A 142 10.59 6.25 -15.13
N LYS A 143 11.32 6.16 -16.25
CA LYS A 143 12.11 4.99 -16.65
C LYS A 143 13.05 4.58 -15.50
N GLY A 144 12.92 3.33 -15.04
CA GLY A 144 13.74 2.76 -13.96
C GLY A 144 13.00 2.56 -12.62
N VAL A 145 11.78 3.10 -12.44
CA VAL A 145 10.91 2.69 -11.32
C VAL A 145 10.28 1.35 -11.66
N THR A 146 10.63 0.32 -10.90
CA THR A 146 10.24 -1.07 -11.20
C THR A 146 8.77 -1.37 -10.90
N THR A 147 8.06 -0.60 -10.08
CA THR A 147 6.58 -0.67 -9.92
C THR A 147 6.06 0.46 -9.01
N THR A 148 5.35 1.44 -9.58
CA THR A 148 4.44 2.31 -8.82
C THR A 148 3.17 1.53 -8.53
N ARG A 149 2.69 1.54 -7.28
CA ARG A 149 1.56 0.70 -6.88
C ARG A 149 0.58 1.35 -5.91
N CYS A 150 -0.66 0.89 -5.95
CA CYS A 150 -1.70 1.14 -4.96
C CYS A 150 -2.19 -0.20 -4.41
N VAL A 151 -2.22 -0.37 -3.08
CA VAL A 151 -2.55 -1.66 -2.45
C VAL A 151 -3.69 -1.52 -1.46
N PHE A 152 -4.74 -2.31 -1.65
CA PHE A 152 -5.89 -2.37 -0.77
C PHE A 152 -5.85 -3.63 0.10
N PHE A 153 -5.30 -3.50 1.31
CA PHE A 153 -5.31 -4.54 2.34
C PHE A 153 -6.64 -4.51 3.08
N GLY A 154 -7.62 -5.20 2.51
CA GLY A 154 -8.93 -5.36 3.13
C GLY A 154 -9.72 -6.47 2.45
N CYS A 155 -10.68 -7.02 3.18
CA CYS A 155 -11.50 -8.14 2.73
C CYS A 155 -12.11 -7.88 1.34
N ARG A 156 -11.90 -8.81 0.41
CA ARG A 156 -12.60 -8.87 -0.89
C ARG A 156 -12.41 -7.62 -1.77
N SER A 157 -11.40 -6.79 -1.52
CA SER A 157 -11.09 -5.61 -2.33
C SER A 157 -10.77 -5.94 -3.81
N ALA A 158 -10.46 -7.21 -4.10
CA ALA A 158 -10.27 -7.74 -5.44
C ALA A 158 -11.12 -9.00 -5.73
N LEU A 159 -12.37 -9.08 -5.25
CA LEU A 159 -13.25 -10.21 -5.52
C LEU A 159 -13.50 -10.41 -7.03
N LYS A 160 -13.51 -11.65 -7.51
CA LYS A 160 -13.57 -11.97 -8.97
C LYS A 160 -14.79 -11.34 -9.67
N THR A 161 -15.94 -11.31 -9.00
CA THR A 161 -17.22 -10.84 -9.55
C THR A 161 -17.45 -9.33 -9.41
N ASN A 162 -16.89 -8.70 -8.38
CA ASN A 162 -17.00 -7.26 -8.14
C ASN A 162 -15.71 -6.75 -7.47
N SER A 163 -14.69 -6.50 -8.30
CA SER A 163 -13.35 -6.12 -7.85
C SER A 163 -13.22 -4.59 -7.80
N PHE A 164 -13.15 -4.04 -6.60
CA PHE A 164 -12.84 -2.63 -6.39
C PHE A 164 -11.46 -2.27 -6.97
N ALA A 165 -10.43 -3.07 -6.68
CA ALA A 165 -9.07 -2.88 -7.19
C ALA A 165 -9.03 -2.83 -8.74
N LYS A 166 -9.82 -3.68 -9.41
CA LYS A 166 -9.95 -3.66 -10.88
C LYS A 166 -10.55 -2.33 -11.36
N ARG A 167 -11.62 -1.85 -10.73
CA ARG A 167 -12.27 -0.57 -11.08
C ARG A 167 -11.32 0.62 -10.84
N ILE A 168 -10.60 0.63 -9.72
CA ILE A 168 -9.58 1.66 -9.43
C ILE A 168 -8.48 1.65 -10.50
N SER A 169 -8.00 0.48 -10.91
CA SER A 169 -6.97 0.37 -11.96
C SER A 169 -7.39 0.92 -13.32
N ALA A 170 -8.69 1.13 -13.56
CA ALA A 170 -9.22 1.67 -14.80
C ALA A 170 -9.33 3.20 -14.79
N LEU A 171 -9.15 3.84 -13.63
CA LEU A 171 -9.26 5.29 -13.51
C LEU A 171 -8.08 6.00 -14.21
N PRO A 172 -8.30 7.15 -14.86
CA PRO A 172 -7.24 7.86 -15.58
C PRO A 172 -6.01 8.21 -14.72
N ASN A 173 -6.24 8.60 -13.46
CA ASN A 173 -5.18 8.91 -12.49
C ASN A 173 -4.39 7.67 -12.02
N TYR A 174 -4.73 6.46 -12.45
CA TYR A 174 -4.01 5.20 -12.15
C TYR A 174 -3.38 4.54 -13.38
N SER A 175 -3.38 5.19 -14.55
CA SER A 175 -2.94 4.59 -15.83
C SER A 175 -1.53 3.98 -15.84
N THR A 176 -0.65 4.44 -14.95
CA THR A 176 0.74 3.96 -14.79
C THR A 176 0.95 3.13 -13.52
N VAL A 177 -0.10 2.89 -12.74
CA VAL A 177 -0.05 2.29 -11.41
C VAL A 177 -0.56 0.85 -11.46
N GLU A 178 0.15 -0.05 -10.80
CA GLU A 178 -0.37 -1.39 -10.53
C GLU A 178 -1.24 -1.35 -9.27
N VAL A 179 -2.48 -1.80 -9.38
CA VAL A 179 -3.45 -1.79 -8.29
C VAL A 179 -3.67 -3.20 -7.79
N ILE A 180 -3.49 -3.42 -6.50
CA ILE A 180 -3.46 -4.74 -5.88
C ILE A 180 -4.54 -4.81 -4.81
N GLY A 181 -5.29 -5.92 -4.76
CA GLY A 181 -6.29 -6.14 -3.71
C GLY A 181 -6.42 -7.62 -3.32
N GLN A 182 -7.13 -7.88 -2.23
CA GLN A 182 -7.34 -9.22 -1.72
C GLN A 182 -8.53 -9.92 -2.39
N SER A 183 -8.32 -11.16 -2.79
CA SER A 183 -9.35 -11.97 -3.43
C SER A 183 -10.41 -12.49 -2.47
N THR A 184 -10.10 -12.60 -1.18
CA THR A 184 -10.88 -13.24 -0.12
C THR A 184 -10.88 -12.37 1.16
N SER A 185 -11.32 -12.92 2.29
CA SER A 185 -11.29 -12.20 3.57
C SER A 185 -9.87 -12.01 4.08
N SER A 186 -9.60 -10.90 4.76
CA SER A 186 -8.33 -10.65 5.44
C SER A 186 -8.18 -11.51 6.69
N PHE A 187 -6.96 -11.94 6.97
CA PHE A 187 -6.58 -12.66 8.18
C PHE A 187 -5.23 -12.14 8.70
N PRO A 188 -5.08 -11.89 10.01
CA PRO A 188 -3.81 -11.48 10.57
C PRO A 188 -2.82 -12.65 10.55
N SER A 189 -1.64 -12.43 9.99
CA SER A 189 -0.58 -13.43 9.95
C SER A 189 0.77 -12.83 10.32
N VAL A 190 1.66 -13.66 10.88
CA VAL A 190 3.07 -13.31 11.11
C VAL A 190 3.95 -13.57 9.88
N PHE A 191 3.41 -14.21 8.83
CA PHE A 191 4.04 -14.39 7.52
C PHE A 191 3.18 -13.83 6.38
N PRO A 192 3.77 -13.33 5.29
CA PRO A 192 3.02 -12.72 4.19
C PRO A 192 2.51 -13.74 3.14
N ASP A 193 2.94 -15.00 3.22
CA ASP A 193 2.65 -16.09 2.27
C ASP A 193 1.98 -17.32 2.91
N TYR A 194 1.95 -17.38 4.25
CA TYR A 194 1.23 -18.39 5.03
C TYR A 194 0.27 -17.74 6.01
N ARG A 195 -0.72 -18.51 6.46
CA ARG A 195 -1.66 -18.11 7.51
C ARG A 195 -1.17 -18.66 8.84
N VAL A 196 -0.47 -17.81 9.59
CA VAL A 196 0.07 -18.16 10.91
C VAL A 196 -0.20 -17.02 11.87
N THR A 197 -0.91 -17.28 12.95
CA THR A 197 -1.20 -16.30 14.00
C THR A 197 -0.99 -16.94 15.36
N THR A 198 -1.05 -16.16 16.44
CA THR A 198 -0.97 -16.68 17.81
C THR A 198 -2.35 -16.74 18.44
N GLY A 199 -2.52 -17.60 19.45
CA GLY A 199 -3.75 -17.64 20.25
C GLY A 199 -4.07 -16.27 20.87
N ALA A 200 -3.05 -15.54 21.33
CA ALA A 200 -3.19 -14.20 21.90
C ALA A 200 -3.86 -13.18 20.96
N ARG A 201 -3.56 -13.24 19.65
CA ARG A 201 -4.16 -12.34 18.64
C ARG A 201 -5.57 -12.75 18.23
N SER A 202 -5.91 -14.03 18.35
CA SER A 202 -7.06 -14.62 17.66
C SER A 202 -8.18 -15.13 18.57
N ILE A 203 -7.90 -15.30 19.87
CA ILE A 203 -8.89 -15.82 20.83
C ILE A 203 -9.34 -14.67 21.73
N PRO A 204 -10.65 -14.31 21.73
CA PRO A 204 -11.16 -13.16 22.47
C PRO A 204 -10.85 -13.16 23.97
N ILE A 205 -10.78 -14.33 24.61
CA ILE A 205 -10.47 -14.45 26.05
C ILE A 205 -9.04 -13.99 26.38
N PHE A 206 -8.14 -13.97 25.41
CA PHE A 206 -6.78 -13.44 25.56
C PHE A 206 -6.67 -11.96 25.20
N GLY A 207 -7.81 -11.27 25.03
CA GLY A 207 -7.90 -9.82 24.92
C GLY A 207 -7.35 -9.22 23.62
N GLY A 208 -7.07 -10.03 22.60
CA GLY A 208 -6.49 -9.55 21.34
C GLY A 208 -5.14 -8.87 21.56
N ALA A 209 -4.23 -9.55 22.25
CA ALA A 209 -2.90 -9.05 22.61
C ALA A 209 -1.79 -9.55 21.66
N GLY A 210 -0.57 -9.03 21.83
CA GLY A 210 0.63 -9.52 21.13
C GLY A 210 0.75 -9.08 19.67
N TRP A 211 0.07 -8.00 19.29
CA TRP A 211 0.18 -7.41 17.95
C TRP A 211 1.55 -6.77 17.69
N ASP A 212 2.24 -6.34 18.74
CA ASP A 212 3.56 -5.68 18.78
C ASP A 212 4.74 -6.67 18.89
N ILE A 213 4.47 -7.92 19.29
CA ILE A 213 5.50 -8.95 19.52
C ILE A 213 6.10 -9.49 18.20
N ALA A 214 5.32 -9.49 17.13
CA ALA A 214 5.71 -10.04 15.84
C ALA A 214 5.17 -9.19 14.69
N ASN A 215 5.75 -9.36 13.50
CA ASN A 215 5.20 -8.75 12.29
C ASN A 215 3.71 -9.10 12.13
N THR A 216 2.96 -8.21 11.50
CA THR A 216 1.54 -8.40 11.20
C THR A 216 1.31 -8.15 9.71
N TYR A 217 0.73 -9.13 9.04
CA TYR A 217 0.34 -9.10 7.64
C TYR A 217 -1.15 -9.39 7.55
N MET A 218 -1.89 -8.65 6.72
CA MET A 218 -3.30 -8.94 6.46
C MET A 218 -3.42 -9.90 5.28
N VAL A 219 -3.14 -11.18 5.43
CA VAL A 219 -3.13 -12.13 4.30
C VAL A 219 -4.54 -12.59 3.91
N GLY A 220 -4.72 -13.05 2.67
CA GLY A 220 -6.00 -13.59 2.22
C GLY A 220 -6.32 -14.95 2.86
N SER A 221 -7.59 -15.18 3.16
CA SER A 221 -8.06 -16.36 3.90
C SER A 221 -9.45 -16.82 3.45
N LEU A 222 -9.61 -18.14 3.28
CA LEU A 222 -10.90 -18.80 3.24
C LEU A 222 -11.46 -19.02 4.66
N GLY A 223 -12.78 -18.99 4.79
CA GLY A 223 -13.49 -19.23 6.05
C GLY A 223 -13.27 -20.64 6.60
N GLY A 224 -13.48 -20.82 7.91
CA GLY A 224 -13.46 -22.14 8.56
C GLY A 224 -12.07 -22.71 8.89
N LYS A 225 -11.00 -21.94 8.69
CA LYS A 225 -9.60 -22.38 8.88
C LYS A 225 -8.82 -21.58 9.92
N GLY A 226 -9.52 -20.93 10.85
CA GLY A 226 -8.93 -20.06 11.87
C GLY A 226 -8.02 -20.83 12.84
N LEU A 227 -8.50 -21.95 13.39
CA LEU A 227 -7.75 -22.77 14.35
C LEU A 227 -6.49 -23.39 13.72
N ASP A 228 -6.60 -23.89 12.49
CA ASP A 228 -5.48 -24.44 11.69
C ASP A 228 -4.36 -23.39 11.45
N SER A 229 -4.64 -22.11 11.68
CA SER A 229 -3.67 -21.03 11.52
C SER A 229 -3.00 -20.62 12.83
N ILE A 230 -3.36 -21.20 13.98
CA ILE A 230 -2.82 -20.81 15.31
C ILE A 230 -1.56 -21.60 15.62
N THR A 231 -0.44 -20.91 15.85
CA THR A 231 0.74 -21.50 16.50
C THR A 231 0.63 -21.39 18.01
N TRP A 232 0.77 -22.53 18.69
CA TRP A 232 0.79 -22.64 20.16
C TRP A 232 2.20 -22.62 20.74
N GLN A 233 3.22 -22.86 19.92
CA GLN A 233 4.63 -22.91 20.31
C GLN A 233 5.35 -21.57 20.13
N GLY A 234 4.64 -20.53 19.68
CA GLY A 234 5.21 -19.22 19.37
C GLY A 234 5.59 -19.04 17.90
N VAL A 235 6.21 -17.90 17.60
CA VAL A 235 6.42 -17.39 16.23
C VAL A 235 7.86 -17.52 15.73
N GLU A 236 8.77 -18.03 16.55
CA GLU A 236 10.22 -17.91 16.31
C GLU A 236 10.75 -18.75 15.13
N LYS A 237 10.03 -19.79 14.69
CA LYS A 237 10.24 -20.57 13.45
C LYS A 237 9.22 -21.72 13.35
N PRO A 238 7.93 -21.44 13.12
CA PRO A 238 6.99 -22.51 12.86
C PRO A 238 7.38 -23.27 11.59
N ASN A 239 7.21 -24.59 11.58
CA ASN A 239 7.30 -25.37 10.35
C ASN A 239 6.12 -24.98 9.44
N LEU A 240 6.37 -24.09 8.48
CA LEU A 240 5.33 -23.49 7.63
C LEU A 240 4.48 -24.51 6.85
N LYS A 241 4.98 -25.74 6.67
CA LYS A 241 4.24 -26.84 6.03
C LYS A 241 2.99 -27.24 6.81
N ASP A 242 2.95 -26.95 8.10
CA ASP A 242 1.85 -27.31 9.00
C ASP A 242 0.71 -26.29 8.95
N PHE A 243 0.92 -25.17 8.25
CA PHE A 243 -0.02 -24.05 8.22
C PHE A 243 -0.63 -23.83 6.82
N PRO A 244 -1.89 -23.38 6.75
CA PRO A 244 -2.52 -23.06 5.47
C PRO A 244 -1.75 -21.97 4.72
N LYS A 245 -1.67 -22.08 3.39
CA LYS A 245 -1.14 -21.01 2.55
C LYS A 245 -2.08 -19.80 2.55
N ALA A 246 -1.52 -18.62 2.36
CA ALA A 246 -2.30 -17.41 2.13
C ALA A 246 -3.00 -17.47 0.76
N GLU A 247 -4.23 -16.98 0.70
CA GLU A 247 -4.90 -16.77 -0.59
C GLU A 247 -4.23 -15.64 -1.38
N VAL A 248 -4.23 -15.78 -2.70
CA VAL A 248 -3.56 -14.82 -3.59
C VAL A 248 -4.28 -13.47 -3.60
N MET A 249 -3.49 -12.40 -3.62
CA MET A 249 -3.92 -11.09 -4.07
C MET A 249 -3.96 -11.05 -5.61
N ARG A 250 -4.82 -10.20 -6.15
CA ARG A 250 -4.92 -9.96 -7.60
C ARG A 250 -4.32 -8.60 -7.93
N PHE A 251 -3.55 -8.57 -9.00
CA PHE A 251 -2.82 -7.41 -9.47
C PHE A 251 -3.49 -6.95 -10.75
N TYR A 252 -3.81 -5.66 -10.85
CA TYR A 252 -4.49 -5.07 -11.98
C TYR A 252 -3.72 -3.88 -12.52
N LYS A 253 -3.77 -3.70 -13.83
CA LYS A 253 -3.34 -2.47 -14.51
C LYS A 253 -4.30 -2.22 -15.66
N ASN A 254 -4.84 -1.01 -15.75
CA ASN A 254 -5.77 -0.61 -16.80
C ASN A 254 -6.90 -1.64 -17.00
N ASN A 255 -7.61 -1.96 -15.91
CA ASN A 255 -8.73 -2.90 -15.88
C ASN A 255 -8.36 -4.38 -16.20
N THR A 256 -7.09 -4.70 -16.35
CA THR A 256 -6.62 -6.04 -16.77
C THR A 256 -5.81 -6.69 -15.66
N ILE A 257 -6.00 -7.99 -15.44
CA ILE A 257 -5.20 -8.73 -14.47
C ILE A 257 -3.77 -8.91 -15.00
N THR A 258 -2.78 -8.50 -14.22
CA THR A 258 -1.36 -8.63 -14.56
C THR A 258 -0.68 -9.79 -13.85
N ASN A 259 -1.16 -10.13 -12.64
CA ASN A 259 -0.57 -11.18 -11.81
C ASN A 259 -1.55 -11.69 -10.73
N ASN A 260 -1.26 -12.87 -10.18
CA ASN A 260 -1.87 -13.42 -8.97
C ASN A 260 -0.75 -13.91 -8.04
N SER A 261 -0.61 -13.33 -6.86
CA SER A 261 0.45 -13.70 -5.92
C SER A 261 0.09 -13.32 -4.49
N HIS A 262 0.84 -13.80 -3.51
CA HIS A 262 0.68 -13.40 -2.10
C HIS A 262 1.51 -12.15 -1.76
N GLN A 263 1.37 -11.63 -0.55
CA GLN A 263 2.06 -10.41 -0.12
C GLN A 263 3.58 -10.53 -0.09
N GLY A 264 4.09 -11.76 0.04
CA GLY A 264 5.54 -12.02 0.03
C GLY A 264 6.28 -11.50 -1.20
N ILE A 265 5.61 -11.24 -2.33
CA ILE A 265 6.27 -10.67 -3.53
C ILE A 265 6.78 -9.24 -3.31
N PHE A 266 6.21 -8.49 -2.36
CA PHE A 266 6.67 -7.15 -2.01
C PHE A 266 7.01 -7.00 -0.52
N ASN A 267 6.66 -7.96 0.32
CA ASN A 267 7.08 -8.04 1.71
C ASN A 267 8.17 -9.10 1.87
N ASP A 268 9.42 -8.67 1.66
CA ASP A 268 10.57 -9.50 1.97
C ASP A 268 10.63 -9.74 3.47
N HIS A 269 10.56 -11.01 3.85
CA HIS A 269 10.50 -11.48 5.23
C HIS A 269 11.53 -12.58 5.50
N ARG A 270 12.39 -12.87 4.52
CA ARG A 270 13.37 -13.96 4.53
C ARG A 270 14.78 -13.42 4.73
#